data_AF-A0A842VMK2-F1
#
_entry.id   AF-A0A842VMK2-F1
#
_cell.length_a   1.000
_cell.length_b   1.000
_cell.length_c   1.000
_cell.angle_alpha   90.00
_cell.angle_beta   90.00
_cell.angle_gamma   90.00
#
_symmetry.space_group_name_H-M   'P 1'
#
loop_
_entity.id
_entity.type
_entity.pdbx_description
1 polymer ?
#
loop_
_entity_poly.entity_id
_entity_poly.type
_entity_poly.pdbx_seq_one_letter_code
_entity_poly.pdbx_strand_id
1 'polypeptide(L)'
;DRVEIFMARDRDLKEYYGFEIDPLGRVLDYSASYYRQYKRDWTCAEMETAATITETGYIVEGSLPMKMIRNITDTDILRAGIFRGEFHYGDKSDIIQHWISWVDPATEIPDFHVPTAFGAFKFIELQ
;
A
#
# COMPACT_ATOMS: atom_id res chain seq x y z
N ASP A 1 -9.27 -8.24 -6.58
CA ASP A 1 -7.82 -7.99 -6.47
C ASP A 1 -7.50 -6.54 -6.21
N ARG A 2 -6.33 -6.30 -5.62
CA ARG A 2 -5.67 -5.00 -5.54
C ARG A 2 -4.20 -5.17 -5.14
N VAL A 3 -3.38 -4.18 -5.44
CA VAL A 3 -2.08 -3.97 -4.79
C VAL A 3 -2.23 -2.85 -3.77
N GLU A 4 -1.42 -2.89 -2.72
CA GLU A 4 -1.45 -1.90 -1.66
C GLU A 4 -0.04 -1.40 -1.36
N ILE A 5 0.11 -0.08 -1.26
CA ILE A 5 1.37 0.59 -0.93
C ILE A 5 1.11 1.46 0.29
N PHE A 6 1.76 1.16 1.40
CA PHE A 6 1.68 1.95 2.62
C PHE A 6 2.98 2.71 2.85
N MET A 7 2.88 3.97 3.25
CA MET A 7 4.02 4.86 3.46
C MET A 7 3.94 5.49 4.84
N ALA A 8 5.02 5.42 5.61
CA ALA A 8 5.06 5.95 6.97
C ALA A 8 6.41 6.63 7.28
N ARG A 9 6.38 7.57 8.21
CA ARG A 9 7.59 8.21 8.74
C ARG A 9 8.31 7.30 9.73
N ASP A 10 7.56 6.81 10.71
CA ASP A 10 8.11 6.18 11.90
C ASP A 10 7.72 4.70 12.02
N ARG A 11 8.45 3.99 12.89
CA ARG A 11 8.25 2.56 13.11
C ARG A 11 6.95 2.24 13.83
N ASP A 12 6.45 3.17 14.64
CA ASP A 12 5.26 2.96 15.47
C ASP A 12 3.97 3.18 14.67
N LEU A 13 4.08 3.59 13.40
CA LEU A 13 2.96 3.92 12.51
C LEU A 13 2.01 4.95 13.16
N LYS A 14 2.59 5.99 13.79
CA LYS A 14 1.81 7.11 14.38
C LYS A 14 0.93 7.79 13.34
N GLU A 15 1.44 7.90 12.12
CA GLU A 15 0.68 8.23 10.92
C GLU A 15 1.29 7.49 9.72
N TYR A 16 0.43 6.91 8.90
CA TYR A 16 0.80 6.29 7.63
C TYR A 16 -0.28 6.56 6.58
N TYR A 17 0.11 6.46 5.32
CA TYR A 17 -0.74 6.72 4.16
C TYR A 17 -0.87 5.44 3.36
N GLY A 18 -2.11 5.05 3.06
CA GLY A 18 -2.41 3.86 2.28
C GLY A 18 -2.86 4.22 0.87
N PHE A 19 -2.38 3.46 -0.10
CA PHE A 19 -2.81 3.50 -1.49
C PHE A 19 -3.17 2.10 -1.94
N GLU A 20 -4.45 1.84 -2.14
CA GLU A 20 -4.97 0.56 -2.60
C GLU A 20 -5.45 0.72 -4.03
N ILE A 21 -4.77 0.07 -4.97
CA ILE A 21 -5.01 0.22 -6.41
C ILE A 21 -5.53 -1.09 -6.97
N ASP A 22 -6.71 -1.04 -7.56
CA ASP A 22 -7.32 -2.21 -8.17
C ASP A 22 -6.87 -2.42 -9.63
N PRO A 23 -7.21 -3.56 -10.26
CA PRO A 23 -6.80 -3.85 -11.64
C PRO A 23 -7.31 -2.88 -12.70
N LEU A 24 -8.28 -2.02 -12.38
CA LEU A 24 -8.80 -0.98 -13.26
C LEU A 24 -8.13 0.38 -13.01
N GLY A 25 -7.14 0.44 -12.12
CA GLY A 25 -6.43 1.66 -11.76
C GLY A 25 -7.21 2.57 -10.82
N ARG A 26 -8.33 2.10 -10.25
CA ARG A 26 -9.10 2.87 -9.26
C ARG A 26 -8.36 2.83 -7.94
N VAL A 27 -8.28 3.99 -7.29
CA VAL A 27 -7.52 4.17 -6.05
C VAL A 27 -8.49 4.35 -4.88
N LEU A 28 -8.23 3.61 -3.80
CA LEU A 28 -8.63 3.99 -2.46
C LEU A 28 -7.39 4.52 -1.74
N ASP A 29 -7.41 5.79 -1.38
CA ASP A 29 -6.37 6.45 -0.60
C ASP A 29 -6.91 6.88 0.77
N TYR A 30 -6.03 6.92 1.76
CA TYR A 30 -6.36 7.35 3.12
C TYR A 30 -5.09 7.65 3.92
N SER A 31 -5.25 8.43 4.99
CA SER A 31 -4.30 8.40 6.10
C SER A 31 -4.86 7.54 7.23
N ALA A 32 -3.97 7.03 8.08
CA ALA A 32 -4.34 6.21 9.22
C ALA A 32 -3.26 6.29 10.31
N SER A 33 -3.64 5.90 11.53
CA SER A 33 -2.70 5.67 12.62
C SER A 33 -2.88 4.28 13.21
N TYR A 34 -1.81 3.74 13.80
CA TYR A 34 -1.89 2.45 14.47
C TYR A 34 -2.83 2.53 15.69
N TYR A 35 -3.76 1.60 15.89
CA TYR A 35 -4.10 0.45 15.05
C TYR A 35 -5.39 0.70 14.26
N ARG A 36 -5.31 0.69 12.92
CA ARG A 36 -6.45 0.77 11.99
C ARG A 36 -7.38 1.97 12.22
N GLN A 37 -6.84 3.10 12.68
CA GLN A 37 -7.58 4.34 12.84
C GLN A 37 -7.61 5.10 11.51
N TYR A 38 -8.48 4.67 10.59
CA TYR A 38 -8.57 5.23 9.25
C TYR A 38 -9.21 6.63 9.24
N LYS A 39 -8.61 7.54 8.47
CA LYS A 39 -9.14 8.86 8.12
C LYS A 39 -9.36 8.89 6.60
N ARG A 40 -10.58 8.53 6.19
CA ARG A 40 -10.98 8.41 4.76
C ARG A 40 -11.38 9.74 4.11
N ASP A 41 -11.37 10.81 4.88
CA ASP A 41 -11.52 12.19 4.41
C ASP A 41 -10.22 12.75 3.82
N TRP A 42 -9.08 12.16 4.16
CA TRP A 42 -7.80 12.47 3.53
C TRP A 42 -7.70 11.84 2.14
N THR A 43 -7.19 12.59 1.16
CA THR A 43 -6.89 12.13 -0.20
C THR A 43 -5.59 12.76 -0.73
N CYS A 44 -4.88 12.05 -1.61
CA CYS A 44 -3.74 12.53 -2.37
C CYS A 44 -4.18 13.01 -3.76
N ALA A 45 -4.69 14.25 -3.83
CA ALA A 45 -5.32 14.81 -5.04
C ALA A 45 -4.46 14.80 -6.33
N GLU A 46 -3.13 14.78 -6.21
CA GLU A 46 -2.18 14.80 -7.33
C GLU A 46 -1.56 13.42 -7.62
N MET A 47 -2.12 12.35 -7.06
CA MET A 47 -1.76 10.99 -7.45
C MET A 47 -2.33 10.69 -8.84
N GLU A 48 -1.51 10.10 -9.69
CA GLU A 48 -1.95 9.56 -10.98
C GLU A 48 -1.76 8.05 -10.99
N THR A 49 -2.69 7.34 -11.62
CA THR A 49 -2.59 5.89 -11.81
C THR A 49 -2.92 5.49 -13.23
N ALA A 50 -2.27 4.41 -13.67
CA ALA A 50 -2.58 3.71 -14.89
C ALA A 50 -2.65 2.21 -14.60
N ALA A 51 -3.49 1.50 -15.35
CA ALA A 51 -3.60 0.06 -15.23
C ALA A 51 -3.82 -0.60 -16.58
N THR A 52 -3.34 -1.82 -16.72
CA THR A 52 -3.56 -2.65 -17.89
C THR A 52 -3.86 -4.08 -17.44
N ILE A 53 -5.03 -4.59 -17.83
CA ILE A 53 -5.33 -6.01 -17.73
C ILE A 53 -4.53 -6.74 -18.82
N THR A 54 -3.88 -7.83 -18.41
CA THR A 54 -3.07 -8.70 -19.28
C THR A 54 -3.73 -10.08 -19.35
N GLU A 55 -3.24 -10.95 -20.24
CA GLU A 55 -3.76 -12.33 -20.36
C GLU A 55 -3.62 -13.15 -19.06
N THR A 56 -2.63 -12.83 -18.22
CA THR A 56 -2.27 -13.62 -17.04
C THR A 56 -2.43 -12.86 -15.72
N GLY A 57 -2.99 -11.65 -15.74
CA GLY A 57 -3.13 -10.80 -14.56
C GLY A 57 -3.31 -9.35 -14.91
N TYR A 58 -2.65 -8.46 -14.18
CA TYR A 58 -2.76 -7.02 -14.39
C TYR A 58 -1.48 -6.31 -13.97
N ILE A 59 -1.21 -5.17 -14.59
CA ILE A 59 -0.16 -4.23 -14.22
C ILE A 59 -0.85 -2.97 -13.73
N VAL A 60 -0.38 -2.41 -12.62
CA VAL A 60 -0.72 -1.06 -12.20
C VAL A 60 0.55 -0.24 -12.02
N GLU A 61 0.44 1.03 -12.33
CA GLU A 61 1.48 2.03 -12.12
C GLU A 61 0.88 3.22 -11.38
N GLY A 62 1.68 3.85 -10.52
CA GLY A 62 1.29 5.01 -9.74
C GLY A 62 2.39 6.06 -9.72
N SER A 63 2.00 7.32 -9.84
CA SER A 63 2.88 8.48 -9.67
C SER A 63 2.40 9.30 -8.49
N LEU A 64 3.31 9.64 -7.59
CA LEU A 64 3.04 10.47 -6.41
C LEU A 64 3.88 11.75 -6.49
N PRO A 65 3.31 12.91 -6.12
CA PRO A 65 4.05 14.16 -6.16
C PRO A 65 5.12 14.17 -5.07
N MET A 66 6.37 14.54 -5.41
CA MET A 66 7.48 14.55 -4.45
C MET A 66 7.24 15.41 -3.20
N LYS A 67 6.38 16.43 -3.29
CA LYS A 67 5.98 17.24 -2.14
C LYS A 67 5.22 16.44 -1.09
N MET A 68 4.42 15.45 -1.50
CA MET A 68 3.73 14.54 -0.59
C MET A 68 4.76 13.69 0.16
N ILE A 69 5.73 13.09 -0.55
CA ILE A 69 6.77 12.27 0.07
C ILE A 69 7.56 13.08 1.12
N ARG A 70 7.91 14.33 0.79
CA ARG A 70 8.59 15.26 1.71
C ARG A 70 7.74 15.68 2.92
N ASN A 71 6.41 15.57 2.84
CA ASN A 71 5.53 15.80 3.99
C ASN A 71 5.49 14.58 4.93
N ILE A 72 5.78 13.38 4.42
CA ILE A 72 5.85 12.16 5.24
C ILE A 72 7.20 12.07 5.96
N THR A 73 8.29 12.20 5.22
CA THR A 73 9.64 12.03 5.75
C THR A 73 10.55 13.18 5.32
N ASP A 74 11.37 13.64 6.26
CA ASP A 74 12.43 14.63 6.08
C ASP A 74 13.81 13.96 5.93
N THR A 75 13.84 12.64 5.80
CA THR A 75 15.06 11.83 5.63
C THR A 75 15.09 11.15 4.25
N ASP A 76 16.21 10.51 3.93
CA ASP A 76 16.36 9.66 2.74
C ASP A 76 15.69 8.27 2.92
N ILE A 77 15.04 8.03 4.06
CA ILE A 77 14.35 6.78 4.38
C ILE A 77 12.84 7.02 4.47
N LEU A 78 12.09 6.19 3.75
CA LEU A 78 10.64 6.07 3.85
C LEU A 78 10.29 4.65 4.32
N ARG A 79 9.50 4.50 5.38
CA ARG A 79 9.00 3.17 5.73
C ARG A 79 7.89 2.79 4.77
N ALA A 80 7.95 1.57 4.26
CA ALA A 80 7.05 1.11 3.21
C ALA A 80 6.51 -0.29 3.49
N GLY A 81 5.21 -0.46 3.34
CA GLY A 81 4.54 -1.76 3.25
C GLY A 81 4.06 -1.98 1.82
N ILE A 82 4.32 -3.15 1.23
CA ILE A 82 3.88 -3.51 -0.12
C ILE A 82 3.11 -4.82 -0.03
N PHE A 83 1.86 -4.80 -0.49
CA PHE A 83 0.93 -5.91 -0.33
C PHE A 83 0.15 -6.19 -1.61
N ARG A 84 -0.41 -7.38 -1.71
CA ARG A 84 -1.41 -7.77 -2.69
C ARG A 84 -2.57 -8.48 -1.98
N GLY A 85 -3.77 -7.94 -2.17
CA GLY A 85 -5.01 -8.63 -1.88
C GLY A 85 -5.45 -9.40 -3.13
N GLU A 86 -5.37 -10.72 -3.08
CA GLU A 86 -5.81 -11.62 -4.14
C GLU A 86 -7.21 -12.15 -3.80
N PHE A 87 -8.12 -12.08 -4.77
CA PHE A 87 -9.51 -12.47 -4.58
C PHE A 87 -9.93 -13.38 -5.73
N HIS A 88 -10.36 -14.59 -5.42
CA HIS A 88 -10.93 -15.50 -6.42
C HIS A 88 -12.19 -16.17 -5.89
N TYR A 89 -12.98 -16.71 -6.82
CA TYR A 89 -14.15 -17.50 -6.49
C TYR A 89 -13.74 -18.95 -6.23
N GLY A 90 -14.13 -19.49 -5.07
CA GLY A 90 -14.08 -20.91 -4.78
C GLY A 90 -15.27 -21.67 -5.41
N ASP A 91 -15.30 -22.98 -5.18
CA ASP A 91 -16.25 -23.92 -5.81
C ASP A 91 -17.74 -23.57 -5.60
N LYS A 92 -18.08 -22.82 -4.54
CA LYS A 92 -19.46 -22.43 -4.20
C LYS A 92 -19.75 -20.94 -4.39
N SER A 93 -18.95 -20.26 -5.22
CA SER A 93 -18.98 -18.79 -5.39
C SER A 93 -18.59 -18.02 -4.12
N ASP A 94 -18.01 -18.69 -3.13
CA ASP A 94 -17.39 -18.04 -1.99
C ASP A 94 -16.19 -17.22 -2.48
N ILE A 95 -16.01 -16.01 -1.95
CA ILE A 95 -14.83 -15.19 -2.23
C ILE A 95 -13.72 -15.64 -1.29
N ILE A 96 -12.70 -16.28 -1.85
CA ILE A 96 -11.47 -16.62 -1.13
C ILE A 96 -10.53 -15.42 -1.22
N GLN A 97 -9.92 -15.07 -0.09
CA GLN A 97 -9.01 -13.93 0.04
C GLN A 97 -7.63 -14.43 0.45
N HIS A 98 -6.62 -14.06 -0.32
CA HIS A 98 -5.22 -14.25 0.06
C HIS A 98 -4.50 -12.92 0.19
N TRP A 99 -3.59 -12.87 1.14
CA TRP A 99 -2.78 -11.70 1.43
C TRP A 99 -1.33 -12.06 1.21
N ILE A 100 -0.66 -11.31 0.35
CA ILE A 100 0.75 -11.50 0.01
C ILE A 100 1.46 -10.20 0.41
N SER A 101 2.54 -10.32 1.17
CA SER A 101 3.34 -9.17 1.62
C SER A 101 4.79 -9.25 1.12
N TRP A 102 5.41 -8.09 0.91
CA TRP A 102 6.84 -8.00 0.66
C TRP A 102 7.69 -8.34 1.89
N VAL A 103 7.26 -7.85 3.06
CA VAL A 103 7.85 -8.18 4.36
C VAL A 103 6.88 -9.07 5.12
N ASP A 104 7.36 -10.20 5.63
CA ASP A 104 6.57 -11.09 6.47
C ASP A 104 6.24 -10.40 7.80
N PRO A 105 4.95 -10.15 8.13
CA PRO A 105 4.57 -9.49 9.38
C PRO A 105 4.84 -10.35 10.62
N ALA A 106 5.09 -11.67 10.45
CA ALA A 106 5.26 -12.64 11.53
C ALA A 106 4.09 -12.67 12.54
N THR A 107 2.85 -12.56 12.02
CA THR A 107 1.61 -12.59 12.80
C THR A 107 0.93 -13.95 12.68
N GLU A 108 0.22 -14.39 13.74
CA GLU A 108 -0.51 -15.67 13.74
C GLU A 108 -1.68 -15.69 12.73
N ILE A 109 -2.31 -14.53 12.54
CA ILE A 109 -3.38 -14.32 11.55
C ILE A 109 -2.96 -13.22 10.57
N PRO A 110 -3.48 -13.21 9.33
CA PRO A 110 -3.14 -12.17 8.36
C PRO A 110 -3.41 -10.75 8.89
N ASP A 111 -2.35 -9.97 9.05
CA ASP A 111 -2.43 -8.56 9.41
C ASP A 111 -1.24 -7.79 8.82
N PHE A 112 -1.55 -6.81 7.97
CA PHE A 112 -0.55 -5.96 7.31
C PHE A 112 -0.62 -4.50 7.79
N HIS A 113 -1.48 -4.18 8.76
CA HIS A 113 -1.54 -2.87 9.43
C HIS A 113 -0.72 -2.82 10.72
N VAL A 114 0.40 -3.55 10.76
CA VAL A 114 1.30 -3.67 11.91
C VAL A 114 2.71 -3.18 11.55
N PRO A 115 3.47 -2.61 12.51
CA PRO A 115 4.85 -2.15 12.30
C PRO A 115 5.79 -3.14 11.61
N THR A 116 5.63 -4.44 11.89
CA THR A 116 6.47 -5.54 11.38
C THR A 116 6.23 -5.83 9.89
N ALA A 117 5.10 -5.42 9.34
CA ALA A 117 4.78 -5.57 7.91
C ALA A 117 5.51 -4.55 7.02
N PHE A 118 6.24 -3.60 7.61
CA PHE A 118 6.86 -2.49 6.89
C PHE A 118 8.39 -2.67 6.83
N GLY A 119 8.92 -2.63 5.61
CA GLY A 119 10.34 -2.46 5.32
C GLY A 119 10.74 -0.98 5.26
N ALA A 120 11.80 -0.70 4.50
CA ALA A 120 12.30 0.65 4.26
C ALA A 120 12.73 0.82 2.80
N PHE A 121 12.27 1.90 2.18
CA PHE A 121 12.81 2.42 0.94
C PHE A 121 13.85 3.49 1.26
N LYS A 122 15.01 3.38 0.63
CA LYS A 122 16.06 4.39 0.70
C LYS A 122 16.11 5.11 -0.64
N PHE A 123 15.87 6.43 -0.62
CA PHE A 123 16.05 7.27 -1.79
C PHE A 123 17.55 7.38 -2.10
N ILE A 124 17.93 7.03 -3.32
CA ILE A 124 19.30 7.12 -3.82
C ILE A 124 19.37 8.23 -4.86
N GLU A 125 20.45 9.01 -4.84
CA GLU A 125 20.76 9.89 -5.97
C GLU A 125 21.22 9.01 -7.15
N LEU A 126 20.65 9.25 -8.32
CA LEU A 126 21.17 8.67 -9.56
C LEU A 126 22.47 9.41 -9.89
N GLN A 127 23.58 8.66 -9.91
CA GLN A 127 24.89 9.14 -10.37
C GLN A 127 24.93 9.24 -11.89
#